data_AF-A0A508TG21-F1
#
_entry.id   AF-A0A508TG21-F1
#
_cell.length_a   1.000
_cell.length_b   1.000
_cell.length_c   1.000
_cell.angle_alpha   90.00
_cell.angle_beta   90.00
_cell.angle_gamma   90.00
#
_symmetry.space_group_name_H-M   'P 1'
#
loop_
_entity.id
_entity.type
_entity.pdbx_description
1 polymer ?
#
loop_
_entity_poly.entity_id
_entity_poly.type
_entity_poly.pdbx_seq_one_letter_code
_entity_poly.pdbx_strand_id
1 'polypeptide(L)' 'MPGPTEQEIRTRAYELWKDAGEPHGNMDHLWYQAEKELLERKAANGKGPCDIKGQRKPAARH' A
#
# COMPACT_ATOMS: atom_id res chain seq x y z
N MET A 1 3.94 -15.08 -11.17
CA MET A 1 3.32 -14.41 -10.01
C MET A 1 3.37 -12.91 -10.27
N PRO A 2 2.25 -12.21 -10.45
CA PRO A 2 2.28 -10.76 -10.52
C PRO A 2 2.73 -10.22 -9.15
N GLY A 3 3.72 -9.33 -9.16
CA GLY A 3 4.20 -8.64 -7.96
C GLY A 3 3.15 -7.69 -7.38
N PRO A 4 3.48 -7.00 -6.27
CA PRO A 4 2.64 -5.93 -5.75
C PRO A 4 2.43 -4.82 -6.80
N THR A 5 1.23 -4.24 -6.82
CA THR A 5 0.92 -3.15 -7.75
C THR A 5 1.51 -1.83 -7.27
N GLU A 6 1.84 -0.92 -8.19
CA GLU A 6 2.35 0.42 -7.86
C GLU A 6 1.46 1.17 -6.85
N GLN A 7 0.14 1.01 -6.97
CA GLN A 7 -0.80 1.65 -6.05
C GLN A 7 -0.71 1.10 -4.62
N GLU A 8 -0.47 -0.20 -4.45
CA GLU A 8 -0.21 -0.79 -3.14
C GLU A 8 1.11 -0.28 -2.57
N ILE A 9 2.17 -0.27 -3.39
CA ILE A 9 3.50 0.21 -2.99
C ILE A 9 3.44 1.68 -2.57
N ARG A 10 2.79 2.54 -3.36
CA ARG A 10 2.61 3.96 -3.04
C ARG A 10 1.85 4.19 -1.75
N THR A 11 0.75 3.46 -1.53
CA THR A 11 -0.04 3.57 -0.30
C THR A 11 0.83 3.21 0.90
N ARG A 12 1.56 2.09 0.80
CA ARG A 12 2.40 1.60 1.89
C ARG A 12 3.61 2.50 2.14
N ALA A 13 4.25 3.00 1.09
CA ALA A 13 5.36 3.95 1.18
C ALA A 13 4.92 5.27 1.83
N TYR A 14 3.70 5.74 1.52
CA TYR A 14 3.14 6.95 2.14
C TYR A 14 2.86 6.76 3.64
N GLU A 15 2.33 5.60 4.03
CA GLU A 15 2.16 5.25 5.45
C GLU A 15 3.50 5.24 6.19
N LEU A 16 4.51 4.58 5.62
CA LEU A 16 5.88 4.55 6.17
C LEU A 16 6.49 5.96 6.25
N TRP A 17 6.22 6.81 5.27
CA TRP A 17 6.69 8.20 5.26
C TRP A 17 6.03 9.04 6.34
N LYS A 18 4.72 8.88 6.54
CA LYS A 18 3.98 9.54 7.62
C LYS A 18 4.42 9.06 9.00
N ASP A 19 4.62 7.76 9.17
CA ASP A 19 5.12 7.16 10.42
C ASP A 19 6.54 7.64 10.77
N ALA A 20 7.41 7.76 9.75
CA ALA A 20 8.76 8.28 9.90
C ALA A 20 8.83 9.80 10.16
N GLY A 21 7.71 10.52 10.22
CA GLY A 21 7.68 11.96 10.46
C GLY A 21 7.98 12.82 9.24
N GLU A 22 7.65 12.33 8.05
CA GLU A 22 7.74 13.06 6.78
C GLU A 22 9.17 13.53 6.40
N PRO A 23 10.20 12.67 6.51
CA PRO A 23 11.56 13.04 6.18
C PRO A 23 11.69 13.40 4.69
N HIS A 24 12.34 14.54 4.42
CA HIS A 24 12.61 15.00 3.06
C HIS A 24 13.77 14.18 2.48
N GLY A 25 13.55 13.48 1.36
CA GLY A 25 14.57 12.69 0.67
C GLY A 25 14.63 11.19 0.98
N ASN A 26 13.74 10.67 1.86
CA ASN A 26 13.69 9.23 2.15
C ASN A 26 12.62 8.46 1.36
N MET A 27 11.92 9.12 0.42
CA MET A 27 10.82 8.49 -0.32
C MET A 27 11.25 7.26 -1.12
N ASP A 28 12.39 7.28 -1.78
CA ASP A 28 12.91 6.13 -2.52
C ASP A 28 13.14 4.93 -1.60
N HIS A 29 13.75 5.17 -0.43
CA HIS A 29 14.03 4.11 0.54
C HIS A 29 12.74 3.50 1.11
N LEU A 30 11.75 4.34 1.40
CA LEU A 30 10.43 3.91 1.89
C LEU A 30 9.64 3.18 0.80
N TRP A 31 9.83 3.55 -0.46
CA TRP A 31 9.24 2.86 -1.61
C TRP A 31 9.77 1.43 -1.76
N TYR A 32 11.09 1.24 -1.74
CA TYR A 32 11.69 -0.10 -1.78
C TYR A 32 11.29 -0.95 -0.58
N GLN A 33 11.21 -0.34 0.61
CA GLN A 33 10.78 -1.03 1.82
C GLN A 33 9.31 -1.49 1.72
N ALA A 34 8.43 -0.61 1.21
CA ALA A 34 7.03 -0.92 0.95
C ALA A 34 6.86 -2.07 -0.07
N GLU A 35 7.59 -2.02 -1.18
CA GLU A 35 7.57 -3.07 -2.20
C GLU A 35 7.96 -4.43 -1.61
N LYS A 36 9.06 -4.47 -0.84
CA LYS A 36 9.55 -5.69 -0.22
C LYS A 36 8.53 -6.27 0.77
N GLU A 37 7.96 -5.45 1.64
CA GLU A 37 6.97 -5.89 2.64
C GLU A 37 5.70 -6.43 1.97
N LEU A 38 5.23 -5.79 0.89
CA LEU A 38 4.09 -6.28 0.11
C LEU A 38 4.41 -7.56 -0.64
N LEU A 39 5.62 -7.69 -1.18
CA LEU A 39 6.08 -8.90 -1.86
C LEU A 39 6.13 -10.09 -0.90
N GLU A 40 6.71 -9.90 0.29
CA GLU A 40 6.75 -10.90 1.36
C GLU A 40 5.34 -11.29 1.83
N ARG A 41 4.46 -10.30 2.01
CA ARG A 41 3.07 -10.54 2.40
C ARG A 41 2.30 -11.31 1.32
N LYS A 42 2.49 -11.01 0.03
CA LYS A 42 1.85 -11.75 -1.07
C LYS A 42 2.42 -13.16 -1.23
N ALA A 43 3.73 -13.32 -1.02
CA ALA A 43 4.38 -14.63 -1.01
C ALA A 43 3.85 -15.51 0.13
N ALA A 44 3.66 -14.95 1.32
CA ALA A 44 3.08 -15.64 2.47
C ALA A 44 1.57 -15.89 2.32
N ASN A 45 0.85 -14.99 1.65
CA ASN A 45 -0.62 -14.97 1.63
C ASN A 45 -1.23 -15.43 0.30
N GLY A 46 -0.70 -16.50 -0.31
CA GLY A 46 -1.06 -17.03 -1.64
C GLY A 46 -2.52 -17.44 -1.89
N LYS A 47 -3.54 -16.89 -1.21
CA LYS A 47 -4.97 -17.06 -1.50
C LYS A 47 -5.85 -15.84 -1.10
N GLY A 48 -5.79 -14.77 -1.91
CA GLY A 48 -6.88 -13.81 -2.25
C GLY A 48 -7.44 -12.83 -1.18
N PRO A 49 -8.35 -11.91 -1.56
CA PRO A 49 -8.76 -11.47 -2.88
C PRO A 49 -8.36 -10.01 -3.20
N CYS A 50 -8.40 -9.72 -4.49
CA CYS A 50 -8.13 -8.46 -5.14
C CYS A 50 -9.37 -7.54 -5.15
N ASP A 51 -9.73 -6.86 -4.06
CA ASP A 51 -10.87 -5.92 -4.10
C ASP A 51 -10.74 -4.76 -3.08
N ILE A 52 -10.01 -3.70 -3.45
CA ILE A 52 -10.16 -2.37 -2.83
C ILE A 52 -10.35 -1.28 -3.89
N LYS A 53 -11.35 -1.47 -4.76
CA LYS A 53 -12.12 -0.33 -5.29
C LYS A 53 -13.54 -0.44 -4.79
N GLY A 54 -13.80 0.25 -3.68
CA GLY A 54 -15.13 0.29 -3.07
C GLY A 54 -15.36 1.46 -2.11
N GLN A 55 -14.66 2.58 -2.28
CA GLN A 55 -15.03 3.82 -1.59
C GLN A 55 -16.32 4.39 -2.21
N ARG A 56 -17.48 3.84 -1.87
CA ARG A 56 -18.76 4.55 -2.02
C ARG A 56 -19.11 5.16 -0.65
N LYS A 57 -18.95 6.48 -0.58
CA LYS A 57 -19.35 7.35 0.54
C LYS A 57 -20.79 7.00 0.98
N PRO A 58 -21.11 6.99 2.30
CA PRO A 58 -22.51 6.91 2.72
C PRO A 58 -23.20 8.24 2.43
N ALA A 59 -24.16 8.25 1.51
CA ALA A 59 -25.06 9.38 1.33
C ALA A 59 -26.32 9.12 2.17
N ALA A 60 -26.43 9.79 3.31
CA ALA A 60 -27.66 9.91 4.07
C ALA A 60 -28.63 10.88 3.35
N ARG A 61 -29.86 10.44 3.09
CA ARG A 61 -31.09 11.21 2.79
C ARG A 61 -32.21 10.19 2.50
N HIS A 62 -33.43 10.23 3.01
CA HIS A 62 -34.25 11.24 3.68
C HIS A 62 -35.32 10.51 4.50
#